data_AF-A0A533RXR5-F1
#
_entry.id   AF-A0A533RXR5-F1
#
_cell.length_a   1.000
_cell.length_b   1.000
_cell.length_c   1.000
_cell.angle_alpha   90.00
_cell.angle_beta   90.00
_cell.angle_gamma   90.00
#
_symmetry.space_group_name_H-M   'P 1'
#
loop_
_entity.id
_entity.type
_entity.pdbx_description
1 polymer ?
#
loop_
_entity_poly.entity_id
_entity_poly.type
_entity_poly.pdbx_seq_one_letter_code
_entity_poly.pdbx_strand_id
1 'polypeptide(L)'
;MPRPNQTSRDCDEMHKRLSWYEKVSTDQRPAKYRLARRVVCDLDLDRSSDELLWEEHQRLSGQARVLQSGIDDDSLTLTALPIASTSLLDLKQELLRRMLHSCVFCEWNCKVDRIKGAKKGVCRLDSASRLNNWFLHFGEEPPLVGRGGSGTIFFSSCNFRCVFCQNWDISQDPLSGVPLDSHQLALIAKNLRDDGALNINFVGGDPTPN
;
A
#
# COMPACT_ATOMS: atom_id res chain seq x y z
N MET A 1 19.85 21.40 15.09
CA MET A 1 21.19 21.11 14.52
C MET A 1 20.99 20.43 13.17
N PRO A 2 21.65 20.86 12.08
CA PRO A 2 21.57 20.18 10.80
C PRO A 2 22.25 18.80 10.93
N ARG A 3 21.53 17.72 10.59
CA ARG A 3 22.10 16.35 10.64
C ARG A 3 23.13 16.17 9.50
N PRO A 4 24.16 15.30 9.67
CA PRO A 4 25.34 15.26 8.79
C PRO A 4 25.02 14.62 7.43
N ASN A 5 25.53 15.27 6.38
CA ASN A 5 25.90 14.75 5.05
C ASN A 5 25.17 13.50 4.51
N GLN A 6 23.97 13.70 3.96
CA GLN A 6 23.68 13.03 2.69
C GLN A 6 24.48 13.71 1.59
N THR A 7 25.16 12.95 0.75
CA THR A 7 25.83 13.54 -0.40
C THR A 7 24.75 14.06 -1.36
N SER A 8 24.98 15.23 -2.00
CA SER A 8 24.01 15.80 -2.95
C SER A 8 23.59 14.81 -4.04
N ARG A 9 24.50 13.91 -4.42
CA ARG A 9 24.32 12.88 -5.44
C ARG A 9 23.30 11.79 -5.04
N ASP A 10 23.25 11.41 -3.76
CA ASP A 10 22.30 10.41 -3.26
C ASP A 10 20.87 10.97 -3.24
N CYS A 11 20.73 12.26 -2.95
CA CYS A 11 19.45 12.96 -3.05
C CYS A 11 18.96 13.05 -4.51
N ASP A 12 19.84 13.34 -5.47
CA ASP A 12 19.47 13.48 -6.88
C ASP A 12 18.93 12.19 -7.51
N GLU A 13 19.61 11.05 -7.29
CA GLU A 13 19.14 9.76 -7.81
C GLU A 13 17.81 9.35 -7.17
N MET A 14 17.63 9.67 -5.89
CA MET A 14 16.38 9.39 -5.21
C MET A 14 15.23 10.24 -5.74
N HIS A 15 15.39 11.57 -5.88
CA HIS A 15 14.38 12.43 -6.50
C HIS A 15 14.03 11.94 -7.91
N LYS A 16 15.02 11.44 -8.68
CA LYS A 16 14.76 10.85 -9.99
C LYS A 16 13.89 9.60 -9.90
N ARG A 17 14.22 8.64 -9.02
CA ARG A 17 13.48 7.38 -8.85
C ARG A 17 12.09 7.56 -8.23
N LEU A 18 11.94 8.53 -7.34
CA LEU A 18 10.71 8.84 -6.62
C LEU A 18 9.96 10.04 -7.21
N SER A 19 10.37 10.53 -8.38
CA SER A 19 9.78 11.71 -9.02
C SER A 19 8.25 11.67 -9.11
N TRP A 20 7.68 10.53 -9.51
CA TRP A 20 6.22 10.37 -9.50
C TRP A 20 5.63 10.45 -8.10
N TYR A 21 6.29 9.85 -7.11
CA TYR A 21 5.86 9.86 -5.72
C TYR A 21 5.80 11.29 -5.17
N GLU A 22 6.85 12.08 -5.42
CA GLU A 22 6.93 13.49 -5.01
C GLU A 22 5.89 14.37 -5.71
N LYS A 23 5.69 14.17 -7.01
CA LYS A 23 4.63 14.86 -7.73
C LYS A 23 3.24 14.51 -7.18
N VAL A 24 3.03 13.30 -6.68
CA VAL A 24 1.77 12.90 -6.01
C VAL A 24 1.64 13.53 -4.63
N SER A 25 2.70 13.53 -3.81
CA SER A 25 2.66 14.11 -2.46
C SER A 25 2.43 15.62 -2.47
N THR A 26 2.84 16.29 -3.55
CA THR A 26 2.68 17.73 -3.78
C THR A 26 1.45 18.10 -4.63
N ASP A 27 0.52 17.17 -4.84
CA ASP A 27 -0.72 17.34 -5.63
C ASP A 27 -0.54 17.70 -7.12
N GLN A 28 0.67 17.60 -7.66
CA GLN A 28 0.97 17.89 -9.07
C GLN A 28 0.52 16.76 -10.01
N ARG A 29 0.50 15.52 -9.50
CA ARG A 29 0.08 14.32 -10.24
C ARG A 29 -0.86 13.45 -9.40
N PRO A 30 -1.76 12.67 -10.02
CA PRO A 30 -2.70 11.83 -9.29
C PRO A 30 -2.05 10.56 -8.74
N ALA A 31 -2.54 10.08 -7.58
CA ALA A 31 -2.15 8.77 -7.06
C ALA A 31 -2.52 7.63 -8.02
N LYS A 32 -1.69 6.59 -8.09
CA LYS A 32 -1.83 5.48 -9.05
C LYS A 32 -3.16 4.71 -8.94
N TYR A 33 -3.74 4.60 -7.75
CA TYR A 33 -5.05 3.96 -7.60
C TYR A 33 -6.17 4.75 -8.31
N ARG A 34 -6.03 6.08 -8.43
CA ARG A 34 -6.96 6.91 -9.21
C ARG A 34 -6.84 6.62 -10.70
N LEU A 35 -5.64 6.30 -11.19
CA LEU A 35 -5.41 5.86 -12.57
C LEU A 35 -6.00 4.47 -12.81
N ALA A 36 -5.73 3.52 -11.90
CA ALA A 36 -6.27 2.17 -11.98
C ALA A 36 -7.80 2.15 -12.06
N ARG A 37 -8.47 3.09 -11.36
CA ARG A 37 -9.92 3.28 -11.40
C ARG A 37 -10.47 3.76 -12.76
N ARG A 38 -9.60 4.18 -13.70
CA ARG A 38 -9.99 4.62 -15.06
C ARG A 38 -9.70 3.57 -16.13
N VAL A 39 -8.90 2.57 -15.81
CA VAL A 39 -8.56 1.49 -16.74
C VAL A 39 -9.69 0.47 -16.67
N VAL A 40 -10.47 0.39 -17.75
CA VAL A 40 -11.64 -0.50 -17.86
C VAL A 40 -11.21 -1.96 -17.81
N CYS A 41 -11.95 -2.76 -17.06
CA CYS A 41 -11.86 -4.22 -17.07
C CYS A 41 -13.19 -4.78 -17.57
N ASP A 42 -13.16 -5.46 -18.71
CA ASP A 42 -14.36 -6.01 -19.37
C ASP A 42 -14.70 -7.43 -18.89
N LEU A 43 -13.90 -8.00 -17.99
CA LEU A 43 -14.15 -9.33 -17.44
C LEU A 43 -15.26 -9.33 -16.40
N ASP A 44 -16.04 -10.41 -16.41
CA ASP A 44 -16.88 -10.79 -15.27
C ASP A 44 -15.96 -11.32 -14.16
N LEU A 45 -15.70 -10.49 -13.16
CA LEU A 45 -14.78 -10.77 -12.07
C LEU A 45 -15.21 -11.97 -11.22
N ASP A 46 -16.51 -12.25 -11.11
CA ASP A 46 -17.03 -13.34 -10.28
C ASP A 46 -16.91 -14.70 -10.99
N ARG A 47 -17.08 -14.71 -12.32
CA ARG A 47 -17.13 -15.95 -13.12
C ARG A 47 -15.80 -16.35 -13.74
N SER A 48 -14.86 -15.41 -13.87
CA SER A 48 -13.56 -15.68 -14.49
C SER A 48 -12.66 -16.53 -13.61
N SER A 49 -11.81 -17.38 -14.23
CA SER A 49 -10.81 -18.17 -13.51
C SER A 49 -9.65 -17.29 -13.02
N ASP A 50 -8.89 -17.78 -12.02
CA ASP A 50 -7.75 -17.06 -11.46
C ASP A 50 -6.69 -16.77 -12.53
N GLU A 51 -6.43 -17.72 -13.42
CA GLU A 51 -5.46 -17.57 -14.52
C GLU A 51 -5.84 -16.39 -15.42
N LEU A 52 -7.10 -16.34 -15.84
CA LEU A 52 -7.61 -15.27 -16.70
C LEU A 52 -7.57 -13.90 -16.00
N LEU A 53 -7.92 -13.84 -14.71
CA LEU A 53 -7.86 -12.60 -13.94
C LEU A 53 -6.41 -12.08 -13.80
N TRP A 54 -5.43 -12.97 -13.62
CA TRP A 54 -4.01 -12.58 -13.54
C TRP A 54 -3.44 -12.13 -14.88
N GLU A 55 -3.81 -12.79 -15.99
CA GLU A 55 -3.46 -12.36 -17.35
C GLU A 55 -4.02 -10.96 -17.63
N GLU A 56 -5.28 -10.75 -17.31
CA GLU A 56 -5.94 -9.45 -17.48
C GLU A 56 -5.30 -8.38 -16.59
N HIS A 57 -4.94 -8.72 -15.36
CA HIS A 57 -4.23 -7.81 -14.47
C HIS A 57 -2.90 -7.34 -15.07
N GLN A 58 -2.15 -8.22 -15.74
CA GLN A 58 -0.91 -7.83 -16.42
C GLN A 58 -1.18 -6.89 -17.61
N ARG A 59 -2.17 -7.23 -18.44
CA ARG A 59 -2.58 -6.39 -19.59
C ARG A 59 -2.99 -4.99 -19.15
N LEU A 60 -3.90 -4.90 -18.19
CA LEU A 60 -4.42 -3.64 -17.66
C LEU A 60 -3.35 -2.86 -16.88
N SER A 61 -2.43 -3.54 -16.19
CA SER A 61 -1.27 -2.87 -15.59
C SER A 61 -0.37 -2.21 -16.63
N GLY A 62 -0.23 -2.81 -17.82
CA GLY A 62 0.42 -2.18 -18.97
C GLY A 62 -0.28 -0.89 -19.39
N GLN A 63 -1.61 -0.92 -19.54
CA GLN A 63 -2.41 0.26 -19.89
C GLN A 63 -2.34 1.35 -18.83
N ALA A 64 -2.36 0.99 -17.55
CA ALA A 64 -2.21 1.94 -16.45
C ALA A 64 -0.86 2.67 -16.51
N ARG A 65 0.22 2.01 -16.94
CA ARG A 65 1.53 2.65 -17.15
C ARG A 65 1.51 3.61 -18.33
N VAL A 66 0.87 3.24 -19.44
CA VAL A 66 0.68 4.14 -20.60
C VAL A 66 -0.10 5.38 -20.19
N LEU A 67 -1.21 5.21 -19.47
CA LEU A 67 -2.00 6.31 -18.92
C LEU A 67 -1.18 7.18 -17.97
N GLN A 68 -0.38 6.57 -17.10
CA GLN A 68 0.51 7.31 -16.19
C GLN A 68 1.50 8.17 -16.98
N SER A 69 2.15 7.62 -18.01
CA SER A 69 3.10 8.35 -18.86
C SER A 69 2.42 9.51 -19.59
N GLY A 70 1.23 9.29 -20.15
CA GLY A 70 0.48 10.36 -20.84
C GLY A 70 -0.02 11.47 -19.90
N ILE A 71 -0.24 11.17 -18.62
CA ILE A 71 -0.50 12.21 -17.61
C ILE A 71 0.80 12.92 -17.21
N ASP A 72 1.94 12.21 -17.21
CA ASP A 72 3.21 12.82 -16.82
C ASP A 72 3.75 13.80 -17.86
N ASP A 73 3.54 13.53 -19.15
CA ASP A 73 3.88 14.41 -20.28
C ASP A 73 2.77 15.42 -20.65
N ASP A 74 1.72 15.48 -19.84
CA ASP A 74 0.56 16.37 -19.98
C ASP A 74 -0.25 16.17 -21.29
N SER A 75 -0.05 15.06 -22.01
CA SER A 75 -0.87 14.68 -23.19
C SER A 75 -2.28 14.21 -22.81
N LEU A 76 -2.48 13.75 -21.57
CA LEU A 76 -3.75 13.31 -21.03
C LEU A 76 -4.08 14.04 -19.72
N THR A 77 -5.35 14.37 -19.55
CA THR A 77 -5.87 14.93 -18.30
C THR A 77 -6.75 13.91 -17.60
N LEU A 78 -6.43 13.56 -16.34
CA LEU A 78 -7.21 12.56 -15.60
C LEU A 78 -8.70 12.93 -15.51
N THR A 79 -9.05 14.19 -15.27
CA THR A 79 -10.47 14.60 -15.14
C THR A 79 -11.29 14.41 -16.42
N ALA A 80 -10.65 14.35 -17.59
CA ALA A 80 -11.32 14.10 -18.87
C ALA A 80 -11.67 12.61 -19.09
N LEU A 81 -11.06 11.71 -18.32
CA LEU A 81 -11.32 10.27 -18.44
C LEU A 81 -12.53 9.88 -17.57
N PRO A 82 -13.45 9.02 -18.06
CA PRO A 82 -14.56 8.54 -17.25
C PRO A 82 -14.06 7.57 -16.17
N ILE A 83 -14.76 7.53 -15.04
CA ILE A 83 -14.58 6.45 -14.04
C ILE A 83 -15.17 5.17 -14.65
N ALA A 84 -14.39 4.10 -14.67
CA ALA A 84 -14.87 2.81 -15.16
C ALA A 84 -15.83 2.19 -14.14
N SER A 85 -16.87 1.51 -14.62
CA SER A 85 -17.81 0.75 -13.77
C SER A 85 -17.12 -0.46 -13.13
N THR A 86 -16.31 -1.15 -13.91
CA THR A 86 -15.41 -2.23 -13.49
C THR A 86 -14.02 -1.86 -13.99
N SER A 87 -13.05 -1.81 -13.10
CA SER A 87 -11.72 -1.26 -13.38
C SER A 87 -10.59 -2.18 -12.96
N LEU A 88 -9.35 -1.85 -13.35
CA LEU A 88 -8.15 -2.49 -12.82
C LEU A 88 -8.09 -2.44 -11.28
N LEU A 89 -8.64 -1.40 -10.65
CA LEU A 89 -8.70 -1.33 -9.19
C LEU A 89 -9.63 -2.41 -8.63
N ASP A 90 -10.79 -2.63 -9.24
CA ASP A 90 -11.76 -3.65 -8.82
C ASP A 90 -11.21 -5.05 -9.07
N LEU A 91 -10.54 -5.27 -10.21
CA LEU A 91 -9.82 -6.52 -10.50
C LEU A 91 -8.78 -6.83 -9.42
N LYS A 92 -7.99 -5.84 -8.98
CA LYS A 92 -7.02 -6.02 -7.89
C LYS A 92 -7.69 -6.37 -6.55
N GLN A 93 -8.85 -5.78 -6.27
CA GLN A 93 -9.62 -6.10 -5.06
C GLN A 93 -10.13 -7.55 -5.10
N GLU A 94 -10.64 -7.99 -6.25
CA GLU A 94 -11.10 -9.37 -6.41
C GLU A 94 -9.96 -10.37 -6.27
N LEU A 95 -8.83 -10.15 -6.95
CA LEU A 95 -7.63 -10.97 -6.79
C LEU A 95 -7.18 -11.05 -5.32
N LEU A 96 -7.16 -9.92 -4.60
CA LEU A 96 -6.83 -9.89 -3.18
C LEU A 96 -7.83 -10.72 -2.35
N ARG A 97 -9.13 -10.60 -2.63
CA ARG A 97 -10.19 -11.37 -1.96
C ARG A 97 -9.99 -12.87 -2.14
N ARG A 98 -9.67 -13.31 -3.36
CA ARG A 98 -9.36 -14.73 -3.65
C ARG A 98 -8.09 -15.19 -2.95
N MET A 99 -7.04 -14.36 -2.93
CA MET A 99 -5.80 -14.65 -2.19
C MET A 99 -6.03 -14.85 -0.70
N LEU A 100 -7.06 -14.26 -0.08
CA LEU A 100 -7.37 -14.50 1.34
C LEU A 100 -7.85 -15.94 1.61
N HIS A 101 -8.50 -16.60 0.65
CA HIS A 101 -8.91 -18.00 0.79
C HIS A 101 -7.74 -18.99 0.68
N SER A 102 -6.62 -18.57 0.11
CA SER A 102 -5.38 -19.35 0.01
C SER A 102 -4.18 -18.42 0.13
N CYS A 103 -3.88 -17.99 1.37
CA CYS A 103 -2.95 -16.88 1.63
C CYS A 103 -1.54 -17.10 1.07
N VAL A 104 -1.10 -16.14 0.25
CA VAL A 104 0.25 -16.07 -0.34
C VAL A 104 0.97 -14.75 -0.09
N PHE A 105 0.52 -13.94 0.87
CA PHE A 105 1.04 -12.56 1.06
C PHE A 105 2.53 -12.47 1.38
N CYS A 106 3.09 -13.48 2.04
CA CYS A 106 4.51 -13.51 2.41
C CYS A 106 5.16 -14.82 1.94
N GLU A 107 6.49 -14.85 1.97
CA GLU A 107 7.33 -15.97 1.51
C GLU A 107 7.04 -17.32 2.20
N TRP A 108 6.40 -17.32 3.37
CA TRP A 108 5.93 -18.56 4.01
C TRP A 108 4.88 -19.30 3.18
N ASN A 109 4.16 -18.59 2.30
CA ASN A 109 3.22 -19.14 1.34
C ASN A 109 2.25 -20.17 1.95
N CYS A 110 1.73 -19.88 3.14
CA CYS A 110 1.09 -20.87 4.02
C CYS A 110 -0.25 -21.43 3.51
N LYS A 111 -0.86 -20.82 2.48
CA LYS A 111 -2.14 -21.23 1.86
C LYS A 111 -3.32 -21.38 2.83
N VAL A 112 -3.25 -20.76 4.01
CA VAL A 112 -4.38 -20.80 4.96
C VAL A 112 -5.54 -19.95 4.43
N ASP A 113 -6.76 -20.42 4.68
CA ASP A 113 -7.98 -19.67 4.42
C ASP A 113 -8.22 -18.68 5.58
N ARG A 114 -7.86 -17.42 5.34
CA ARG A 114 -8.01 -16.31 6.31
C ARG A 114 -9.46 -15.88 6.50
N ILE A 115 -10.34 -16.19 5.55
CA ILE A 115 -11.77 -15.88 5.64
C ILE A 115 -12.44 -16.85 6.60
N LYS A 116 -12.18 -18.17 6.45
CA LYS A 116 -12.70 -19.18 7.39
C LYS A 116 -12.06 -19.07 8.77
N GLY A 117 -10.78 -18.70 8.84
CA GLY A 117 -10.07 -18.46 10.09
C GLY A 117 -9.81 -19.70 10.96
N ALA A 118 -10.16 -20.91 10.50
CA ALA A 118 -10.00 -22.16 11.25
C ALA A 118 -8.53 -22.57 11.47
N LYS A 119 -7.62 -22.11 10.60
CA LYS A 119 -6.17 -22.26 10.74
C LYS A 119 -5.49 -20.91 10.58
N LYS A 120 -4.38 -20.74 11.29
CA LYS A 120 -3.60 -19.51 11.26
C LYS A 120 -2.22 -19.78 10.67
N GLY A 121 -1.75 -18.88 9.81
CA GLY A 121 -0.38 -18.91 9.28
C GLY A 121 0.63 -18.40 10.31
N VAL A 122 1.91 -18.28 9.92
CA VAL A 122 2.98 -17.77 10.80
C VAL A 122 2.67 -16.35 11.30
N CYS A 123 2.04 -15.50 10.49
CA CYS A 123 1.60 -14.17 10.93
C CYS A 123 0.45 -14.18 11.95
N ARG A 124 -0.23 -15.31 12.20
CA ARG A 124 -1.36 -15.45 13.14
C ARG A 124 -2.60 -14.57 12.89
N LEU A 125 -2.63 -13.80 11.81
CA LEU A 125 -3.75 -12.95 11.42
C LEU A 125 -4.86 -13.75 10.71
N ASP A 126 -6.09 -13.22 10.72
CA ASP A 126 -7.18 -13.61 9.81
C ASP A 126 -7.28 -12.58 8.66
N SER A 127 -8.51 -12.24 8.27
CA SER A 127 -8.82 -11.29 7.20
C SER A 127 -8.97 -9.86 7.71
N ALA A 128 -9.10 -9.65 9.02
CA ALA A 128 -9.11 -8.32 9.60
C ALA A 128 -7.67 -7.89 9.93
N SER A 129 -7.27 -6.74 9.37
CA SER A 129 -6.06 -6.05 9.79
C SER A 129 -6.26 -5.45 11.18
N ARG A 130 -5.17 -5.26 11.92
CA ARG A 130 -5.19 -4.60 13.23
C ARG A 130 -4.16 -3.49 13.28
N LEU A 131 -4.57 -2.36 13.83
CA LEU A 131 -3.74 -1.17 13.95
C LEU A 131 -3.41 -0.90 15.41
N ASN A 132 -2.13 -0.78 15.71
CA ASN A 132 -1.66 -0.48 17.05
C ASN A 132 -1.58 1.03 17.31
N ASN A 133 -0.95 1.78 16.40
CA ASN A 133 -0.75 3.22 16.57
C ASN A 133 -0.53 3.95 15.24
N TRP A 134 -0.64 5.28 15.21
CA TRP A 134 -0.26 6.13 14.09
C TRP A 134 0.19 7.51 14.56
N PHE A 135 1.21 8.09 13.91
CA PHE A 135 1.78 9.39 14.28
C PHE A 135 2.71 9.94 13.18
N LEU A 136 3.11 11.21 13.31
CA LEU A 136 4.18 11.78 12.48
C LEU A 136 5.56 11.35 12.99
N HIS A 137 6.26 10.53 12.20
CA HIS A 137 7.61 10.06 12.51
C HIS A 137 8.68 10.89 11.80
N PHE A 138 9.59 11.49 12.57
CA PHE A 138 10.70 12.31 12.07
C PHE A 138 12.05 11.57 12.10
N GLY A 139 12.01 10.27 12.40
CA GLY A 139 13.17 9.38 12.50
C GLY A 139 13.44 8.54 11.26
N GLU A 140 12.56 8.55 10.25
CA GLU A 140 12.81 7.87 8.96
C GLU A 140 13.96 8.54 8.19
N GLU A 141 14.35 7.93 7.06
CA GLU A 141 15.40 8.46 6.21
C GLU A 141 15.11 9.92 5.82
N PRO A 142 16.14 10.81 5.87
CA PRO A 142 15.97 12.24 5.61
C PRO A 142 15.12 12.61 4.38
N PRO A 143 15.21 11.89 3.25
CA PRO A 143 14.45 12.25 2.06
C PRO A 143 12.95 11.96 2.15
N LEU A 144 12.55 11.03 3.03
CA LEU A 144 11.15 10.68 3.23
C LEU A 144 10.49 11.64 4.22
N VAL A 145 11.20 12.05 5.28
CA VAL A 145 10.64 12.89 6.34
C VAL A 145 10.51 14.36 5.97
N GLY A 146 11.44 14.90 5.18
CA GLY A 146 11.51 16.34 4.89
C GLY A 146 11.26 17.22 6.12
N ARG A 147 10.34 18.19 6.00
CA ARG A 147 9.91 19.06 7.13
C ARG A 147 8.63 18.61 7.82
N GLY A 148 7.82 17.77 7.18
CA GLY A 148 6.49 17.38 7.65
C GLY A 148 6.42 16.03 8.37
N GLY A 149 7.51 15.26 8.35
CA GLY A 149 7.56 13.90 8.87
C GLY A 149 6.91 12.88 7.93
N SER A 150 7.10 11.62 8.28
CA SER A 150 6.41 10.48 7.67
C SER A 150 5.14 10.18 8.47
N GLY A 151 3.99 10.11 7.81
CA GLY A 151 2.74 9.67 8.43
C GLY A 151 2.79 8.17 8.64
N THR A 152 3.23 7.76 9.82
CA THR A 152 3.54 6.37 10.10
C THR A 152 2.37 5.66 10.75
N ILE A 153 2.05 4.47 10.24
CA ILE A 153 0.88 3.66 10.65
C ILE A 153 1.40 2.27 11.01
N PHE A 154 1.29 1.93 12.30
CA PHE A 154 1.84 0.70 12.90
C PHE A 154 0.79 -0.41 12.96
N PHE A 155 0.90 -1.39 12.06
CA PHE A 155 0.11 -2.61 12.07
C PHE A 155 0.60 -3.62 13.12
N SER A 156 -0.33 -4.43 13.60
CA SER A 156 -0.06 -5.51 14.53
C SER A 156 0.37 -6.79 13.83
N SER A 157 1.10 -7.62 14.57
CA SER A 157 1.67 -8.90 14.12
C SER A 157 2.75 -8.80 13.03
N CYS A 158 3.53 -9.86 12.93
CA CYS A 158 4.63 -10.00 11.99
C CYS A 158 4.74 -11.46 11.51
N ASN A 159 5.17 -11.68 10.27
CA ASN A 159 5.55 -13.00 9.74
C ASN A 159 7.00 -13.39 10.08
N PHE A 160 7.74 -12.53 10.78
CA PHE A 160 9.08 -12.82 11.29
C PHE A 160 9.10 -12.95 12.82
N ARG A 161 10.18 -13.54 13.35
CA ARG A 161 10.40 -13.83 14.77
C ARG A 161 11.79 -13.36 15.22
N CYS A 162 12.10 -12.11 14.92
CA CYS A 162 13.40 -11.53 15.22
C CYS A 162 13.64 -11.48 16.73
N VAL A 163 14.75 -12.07 17.20
CA VAL A 163 15.13 -12.08 18.63
C VAL A 163 15.51 -10.68 19.16
N PHE A 164 15.81 -9.75 18.26
CA PHE A 164 16.20 -8.37 18.53
C PHE A 164 15.13 -7.35 18.08
N CYS A 165 13.87 -7.77 17.97
CA CYS A 165 12.79 -6.90 17.51
C CYS A 165 12.58 -5.72 18.48
N GLN A 166 12.70 -4.48 17.97
CA GLN A 166 12.44 -3.27 18.77
C GLN A 166 10.95 -3.11 19.09
N ASN A 167 10.07 -3.56 18.19
CA ASN A 167 8.61 -3.50 18.31
C ASN A 167 8.03 -4.86 18.68
N TRP A 168 8.73 -5.62 19.54
CA TRP A 168 8.39 -7.03 19.82
C TRP A 168 6.96 -7.20 20.35
N ASP A 169 6.54 -6.31 21.24
CA ASP A 169 5.23 -6.27 21.88
C ASP A 169 4.09 -6.25 20.86
N ILE A 170 4.17 -5.40 19.84
CA ILE A 170 3.12 -5.32 18.80
C ILE A 170 3.32 -6.35 17.68
N SER A 171 4.57 -6.77 17.43
CA SER A 171 4.92 -7.70 16.35
C SER A 171 4.59 -9.15 16.71
N GLN A 172 4.67 -9.47 18.01
CA GLN A 172 4.48 -10.83 18.52
C GLN A 172 3.14 -11.03 19.22
N ASP A 173 2.34 -9.98 19.40
CA ASP A 173 0.94 -10.09 19.79
C ASP A 173 0.01 -9.76 18.61
N PRO A 174 -0.63 -10.77 17.98
CA PRO A 174 -1.57 -10.55 16.89
C PRO A 174 -2.88 -9.89 17.33
N LEU A 175 -3.16 -9.83 18.64
CA LEU A 175 -4.34 -9.19 19.21
C LEU A 175 -4.07 -7.76 19.71
N SER A 176 -2.82 -7.29 19.61
CA SER A 176 -2.50 -5.90 19.92
C SER A 176 -3.29 -4.95 19.00
N GLY A 177 -3.46 -3.70 19.44
CA GLY A 177 -4.18 -2.69 18.68
C GLY A 177 -5.69 -2.96 18.54
N VAL A 178 -6.30 -2.34 17.54
CA VAL A 178 -7.73 -2.42 17.24
C VAL A 178 -7.96 -2.92 15.81
N PRO A 179 -9.00 -3.74 15.56
CA PRO A 179 -9.41 -4.05 14.19
C PRO A 179 -9.79 -2.78 13.45
N LEU A 180 -9.44 -2.70 12.17
CA LEU A 180 -9.86 -1.59 11.32
C LEU A 180 -10.31 -2.05 9.93
N ASP A 181 -11.23 -1.30 9.35
CA ASP A 181 -11.60 -1.41 7.94
C ASP A 181 -10.82 -0.43 7.06
N SER A 182 -11.00 -0.56 5.74
CA SER A 182 -10.33 0.26 4.75
C SER A 182 -10.73 1.74 4.81
N HIS A 183 -11.95 2.06 5.26
CA HIS A 183 -12.42 3.43 5.40
C HIS A 183 -11.75 4.12 6.59
N GLN A 184 -11.65 3.43 7.73
CA GLN A 184 -10.93 3.90 8.91
C GLN A 184 -9.45 4.13 8.60
N LEU A 185 -8.80 3.19 7.89
CA LEU A 185 -7.40 3.35 7.46
C LEU A 185 -7.23 4.58 6.54
N ALA A 186 -8.13 4.78 5.59
CA ALA A 186 -8.09 5.94 4.70
C ALA A 186 -8.27 7.27 5.45
N LEU A 187 -9.14 7.30 6.47
CA LEU A 187 -9.33 8.48 7.31
C LEU A 187 -8.08 8.79 8.14
N ILE A 188 -7.42 7.77 8.69
CA ILE A 188 -6.14 7.94 9.41
C ILE A 188 -5.07 8.52 8.49
N ALA A 189 -4.91 7.96 7.29
CA ALA A 189 -3.97 8.47 6.29
C ALA A 189 -4.28 9.92 5.88
N LYS A 190 -5.57 10.27 5.76
CA LYS A 190 -6.00 11.65 5.50
C LYS A 190 -5.63 12.57 6.66
N ASN A 191 -5.95 12.20 7.90
CA ASN A 191 -5.64 13.03 9.07
C ASN A 191 -4.14 13.26 9.22
N LEU A 192 -3.30 12.24 9.03
CA LEU A 192 -1.85 12.40 9.03
C LEU A 192 -1.37 13.39 7.97
N ARG A 193 -1.98 13.37 6.79
CA ARG A 193 -1.69 14.34 5.73
C ARG A 193 -2.11 15.76 6.15
N ASP A 194 -3.30 15.91 6.72
CA ASP A 194 -3.80 17.20 7.22
C ASP A 194 -2.89 17.75 8.36
N ASP A 195 -2.29 16.86 9.16
CA ASP A 195 -1.30 17.17 10.20
C ASP A 195 0.10 17.51 9.64
N GLY A 196 0.32 17.34 8.33
CA GLY A 196 1.54 17.75 7.63
C GLY A 196 2.44 16.62 7.12
N ALA A 197 2.01 15.35 7.20
CA ALA A 197 2.78 14.22 6.68
C ALA A 197 3.10 14.38 5.18
N LEU A 198 4.36 14.18 4.81
CA LEU A 198 4.79 14.23 3.40
C LEU A 198 4.58 12.91 2.67
N ASN A 199 4.45 11.83 3.43
CA ASN A 199 4.23 10.47 2.95
C ASN A 199 3.38 9.69 3.96
N ILE A 200 2.82 8.57 3.53
CA ILE A 200 2.24 7.57 4.43
C ILE A 200 3.13 6.33 4.40
N ASN A 201 3.57 5.89 5.58
CA ASN A 201 4.43 4.73 5.76
C ASN A 201 3.71 3.67 6.58
N PHE A 202 3.46 2.51 5.96
CA PHE A 202 2.89 1.35 6.64
C PHE A 202 4.01 0.51 7.24
N VAL A 203 4.03 0.42 8.57
CA VAL A 203 5.05 -0.29 9.35
C VAL A 203 4.39 -1.03 10.52
N GLY A 204 5.14 -1.39 11.55
CA GLY A 204 4.63 -1.99 12.78
C GLY A 204 5.39 -3.26 13.10
N GLY A 205 4.69 -4.38 13.09
CA GLY A 205 5.33 -5.67 12.86
C GLY A 205 5.73 -5.82 11.40
N ASP A 206 5.00 -6.62 10.63
CA ASP A 206 5.11 -6.63 9.17
C ASP A 206 3.76 -6.17 8.58
N PRO A 207 3.74 -5.13 7.73
CA PRO A 207 2.50 -4.69 7.08
C PRO A 207 2.03 -5.66 5.99
N THR A 208 2.92 -6.48 5.41
CA THR A 208 2.62 -7.43 4.33
C THR A 208 1.47 -8.40 4.65
N PRO A 209 1.39 -9.02 5.85
CA PRO A 209 0.29 -9.90 6.19
C PRO A 209 -1.00 -9.18 6.60
N ASN A 210 -1.03 -7.84 6.67
CA ASN A 210 -2.19 -7.05 7.08
C ASN A 210 -3.03 -6.57 5.88
#